data_AF-A0A3D1BVY8-F1
#
_entry.id   AF-A0A3D1BVY8-F1
#
_cell.length_a   1.000
_cell.length_b   1.000
_cell.length_c   1.000
_cell.angle_alpha   90.00
_cell.angle_beta   90.00
_cell.angle_gamma   90.00
#
_symmetry.space_group_name_H-M   'P 1'
#
loop_
_entity.id
_entity.type
_entity.pdbx_description
1 polymer ?
#
loop_
_entity_poly.entity_id
_entity_poly.type
_entity_poly.pdbx_seq_one_letter_code
_entity_poly.pdbx_strand_id
1 'polypeptide(L)' 'SEGNNLSSLSKALSSLDERSRLILEERWLKDKDASTLHELADKLGVSAERIRQIEQAAMKKIKLLMLSSSH' A
#
# COMPACT_ATOMS: atom_id res chain seq x y z
N SER A 1 -8.54 7.47 -23.98
CA SER A 1 -7.19 7.50 -23.39
C SER A 1 -7.17 6.76 -22.07
N GLU A 2 -7.15 5.42 -22.09
CA GLU A 2 -7.27 4.58 -20.88
C GLU A 2 -5.90 4.16 -20.30
N GLY A 3 -4.79 4.50 -20.97
CA GLY A 3 -3.43 4.11 -20.57
C GLY A 3 -2.80 4.88 -19.40
N ASN A 4 -3.37 6.00 -18.96
CA ASN A 4 -2.77 6.80 -17.89
C ASN A 4 -2.88 6.14 -16.51
N ASN A 5 -4.01 5.48 -16.23
CA ASN A 5 -4.27 4.91 -14.90
C ASN A 5 -3.28 3.80 -14.53
N LEU A 6 -2.90 2.95 -15.49
CA LEU A 6 -1.96 1.85 -15.24
C LEU A 6 -0.54 2.35 -14.96
N SER A 7 -0.09 3.37 -15.71
CA SER A 7 1.23 3.98 -15.55
C SER A 7 1.34 4.73 -14.22
N SER A 8 0.32 5.50 -13.86
CA SER A 8 0.25 6.22 -12.58
C SER A 8 0.19 5.28 -11.39
N LEU A 9 -0.55 4.17 -11.50
CA LEU A 9 -0.59 3.13 -10.48
C LEU A 9 0.78 2.45 -10.32
N SER A 10 1.42 2.06 -11.43
CA SER A 10 2.75 1.44 -11.39
C SER A 10 3.81 2.36 -10.77
N LYS A 11 3.81 3.65 -11.13
CA LYS A 11 4.65 4.68 -10.48
C LYS A 11 4.33 4.84 -9.01
N ALA A 12 3.04 4.84 -8.65
CA ALA A 12 2.63 4.94 -7.26
C ALA A 12 3.13 3.78 -6.43
N LEU A 13 2.93 2.55 -6.89
CA LEU A 13 3.43 1.34 -6.26
C LEU A 13 4.97 1.34 -6.18
N SER A 14 5.66 1.88 -7.18
CA SER A 14 7.12 2.03 -7.19
C SER A 14 7.63 3.11 -6.21
N SER A 15 6.79 4.09 -5.87
CA SER A 15 7.10 5.13 -4.90
C SER A 15 6.81 4.74 -3.45
N LEU A 16 6.11 3.62 -3.24
CA LEU A 16 5.84 3.09 -1.91
C LEU A 16 7.11 2.47 -1.32
N ASP A 17 7.37 2.73 -0.05
CA ASP A 17 8.39 2.00 0.69
C ASP A 17 8.09 0.50 0.72
N GLU A 18 9.15 -0.29 0.80
CA GLU A 18 9.09 -1.76 0.80
C GLU A 18 8.15 -2.29 1.90
N ARG A 19 8.15 -1.66 3.07
CA ARG A 19 7.22 -2.00 4.18
C ARG A 19 5.76 -1.79 3.79
N SER A 20 5.45 -0.69 3.12
CA SER A 20 4.11 -0.33 2.68
C SER A 20 3.60 -1.30 1.62
N ARG A 21 4.46 -1.65 0.67
CA ARG A 21 4.17 -2.66 -0.35
C ARG A 21 3.92 -4.02 0.30
N LEU A 22 4.79 -4.45 1.22
CA LEU A 22 4.63 -5.72 1.92
C LEU A 22 3.30 -5.82 2.67
N ILE A 23 2.89 -4.75 3.39
CA ILE A 23 1.62 -4.72 4.12
C ILE A 23 0.43 -4.83 3.15
N LEU A 24 0.47 -4.11 2.02
CA LEU A 24 -0.57 -4.20 1.00
C LEU A 24 -0.59 -5.59 0.35
N GLU A 25 0.57 -6.17 0.06
CA GLU A 25 0.67 -7.51 -0.52
C GLU A 25 0.13 -8.57 0.45
N GLU A 26 0.57 -8.58 1.70
CA GLU A 26 0.10 -9.55 2.69
C GLU A 26 -1.40 -9.39 3.03
N ARG A 27 -1.98 -8.19 2.87
CA ARG A 27 -3.41 -7.94 3.13
C ARG A 27 -4.31 -8.14 1.90
N TRP A 28 -3.81 -7.91 0.68
CA TRP A 28 -4.61 -8.01 -0.54
C TRP A 28 -4.30 -9.23 -1.41
N LEU A 29 -3.07 -9.74 -1.44
CA LEU A 29 -2.73 -10.94 -2.23
C LEU A 29 -3.08 -12.24 -1.48
N LYS A 30 -3.15 -12.22 -0.15
CA LYS A 30 -3.66 -13.36 0.61
C LYS A 30 -5.15 -13.23 0.84
N ASP A 31 -5.93 -13.69 -0.13
CA ASP A 31 -7.39 -13.60 -0.11
C ASP A 31 -8.03 -14.36 1.08
N LYS A 32 -7.52 -15.57 1.38
CA LYS A 32 -8.03 -16.44 2.48
C LYS A 32 -7.22 -16.41 3.77
N ASP A 33 -5.99 -15.91 3.72
CA ASP A 33 -5.04 -15.88 4.84
C ASP A 33 -4.45 -14.47 5.03
N ALA A 34 -5.26 -13.44 4.78
CA ALA A 34 -4.84 -12.05 4.94
C ALA A 34 -4.32 -11.86 6.37
N SER A 35 -3.03 -11.55 6.49
CA SER A 35 -2.44 -11.37 7.80
C SER A 35 -3.14 -10.23 8.52
N THR A 36 -3.56 -10.50 9.74
CA THR A 36 -4.18 -9.49 10.60
C THR A 36 -3.15 -8.39 10.89
N LEU A 37 -3.65 -7.20 11.27
CA LEU A 37 -2.76 -6.09 11.64
C LEU A 37 -1.79 -6.48 12.78
N HIS A 38 -2.22 -7.37 13.67
CA HIS A 38 -1.40 -7.89 14.77
C HIS A 38 -0.31 -8.83 14.27
N GLU A 39 -0.62 -9.77 13.39
CA GLU A 39 0.39 -10.67 12.81
C GLU A 39 1.43 -9.91 11.97
N LEU A 40 0.99 -8.90 11.21
CA LEU A 40 1.92 -8.03 10.47
C LEU A 40 2.78 -7.19 11.40
N ALA A 41 2.18 -6.71 12.50
CA ALA A 41 2.89 -5.98 13.54
C ALA A 41 3.99 -6.85 14.17
N ASP A 42 3.65 -8.07 14.59
CA ASP A 42 4.62 -9.02 15.16
C ASP A 42 5.70 -9.40 14.13
N LYS A 43 5.33 -9.71 12.88
CA LYS A 43 6.26 -10.08 11.80
C LYS A 43 7.24 -8.95 11.46
N LEU A 44 6.77 -7.70 11.49
CA LEU A 44 7.59 -6.52 11.17
C LEU A 44 8.24 -5.89 12.41
N GLY A 45 7.97 -6.40 13.61
CA GLY A 45 8.46 -5.84 14.87
C GLY A 45 7.95 -4.42 15.14
N VAL A 46 6.74 -4.09 14.70
CA VAL A 46 6.10 -2.78 14.91
C VAL A 46 4.73 -2.94 15.54
N SER A 47 4.11 -1.89 16.04
CA SER A 47 2.75 -1.98 16.61
C SER A 47 1.67 -2.07 15.53
N ALA A 48 0.50 -2.67 15.84
CA ALA A 48 -0.63 -2.75 14.91
C ALA A 48 -1.10 -1.37 14.40
N GLU A 49 -1.05 -0.36 15.28
CA GLU A 49 -1.34 1.03 14.88
C GLU A 49 -0.31 1.56 13.88
N ARG A 50 0.96 1.14 13.98
CA ARG A 50 1.99 1.50 13.02
C ARG A 50 1.70 0.90 11.65
N ILE A 51 1.26 -0.35 11.59
CA ILE A 51 0.82 -1.00 10.35
C ILE A 51 -0.33 -0.19 9.72
N ARG A 52 -1.33 0.18 10.52
CA ARG A 52 -2.46 1.01 10.07
C ARG A 52 -2.00 2.36 9.50
N GLN A 53 -1.07 3.03 10.18
CA GLN A 53 -0.51 4.30 9.68
C GLN A 53 0.21 4.12 8.34
N ILE A 54 0.99 3.04 8.19
CA ILE A 54 1.70 2.74 6.94
C ILE A 54 0.70 2.45 5.81
N GLU A 55 -0.34 1.64 6.08
CA GLU A 55 -1.43 1.37 5.11
C GLU A 55 -2.10 2.67 4.65
N GLN A 56 -2.49 3.55 5.59
CA GLN A 56 -3.10 4.83 5.25
C GLN A 56 -2.15 5.76 4.47
N ALA A 57 -0.88 5.82 4.85
CA ALA A 57 0.12 6.59 4.14
C ALA A 57 0.30 6.08 2.69
N ALA A 58 0.32 4.76 2.51
CA ALA A 58 0.40 4.12 1.20
C ALA A 58 -0.79 4.47 0.32
N MET A 59 -2.02 4.29 0.82
CA MET A 59 -3.23 4.65 0.08
C MET A 59 -3.29 6.14 -0.26
N LYS A 60 -2.90 7.01 0.69
CA LYS A 60 -2.84 8.46 0.46
C LYS A 60 -1.85 8.82 -0.65
N LYS A 61 -0.69 8.15 -0.71
CA LYS A 61 0.33 8.37 -1.74
C LYS A 61 -0.16 7.91 -3.12
N ILE A 62 -0.82 6.75 -3.20
CA ILE A 62 -1.47 6.29 -4.45
C ILE A 62 -2.51 7.31 -4.92
N LYS A 63 -3.42 7.74 -4.04
CA LYS A 63 -4.45 8.72 -4.37
C LYS A 63 -3.85 10.05 -4.85
N LEU A 64 -2.80 10.54 -4.17
CA LEU A 64 -2.11 11.77 -4.55
C LEU A 64 -1.52 11.65 -5.95
N LEU A 65 -0.83 10.56 -6.26
CA LEU A 65 -0.21 10.35 -7.57
C LEU A 65 -1.24 10.20 -8.69
N MET A 66 -2.38 9.54 -8.42
CA MET A 66 -3.48 9.46 -9.37
C MET A 66 -4.10 10.84 -9.63
N LEU A 67 -4.28 11.66 -8.60
CA LEU A 67 -4.79 13.04 -8.73
C LEU A 67 -3.79 13.95 -9.46
N SER A 68 -2.50 13.86 -9.13
CA SER A 68 -1.44 14.65 -9.77
C SER A 68 -1.20 14.28 -11.24
N SER A 69 -1.59 13.08 -11.66
CA SER A 69 -1.51 12.65 -13.07
C SER A 69 -2.61 13.24 -13.96
N SER A 70 -3.62 13.87 -13.35
CA SER A 70 -4.75 14.51 -14.02
C SER A 70 -4.57 16.01 -14.25
N HIS A 71 -3.39 16.55 -13.94
CA HIS A 71 -3.06 17.98 -14.03
C HIS A 71 -1.89 18.25 -14.98
#